data_AF-A0A496Z8I5-F1
#
_entry.id   AF-A0A496Z8I5-F1
#
_cell.length_a   1.000
_cell.length_b   1.000
_cell.length_c   1.000
_cell.angle_alpha   90.00
_cell.angle_beta   90.00
_cell.angle_gamma   90.00
#
_symmetry.space_group_name_H-M   'P 1'
#
loop_
_entity.id
_entity.type
_entity.pdbx_description
1 polymer ?
#
loop_
_entity_poly.entity_id
_entity_poly.type
_entity_poly.pdbx_seq_one_letter_code
_entity_poly.pdbx_strand_id
1 'polypeptide(L)'
;MVRFAGFIIIFMLLVSLTGGTGYAQDPIVFPAKGQSDEQMDKDKYDCYNWAKKETGFDPMLVPTASAPPPKQKETKAGAGRGAVGGALLGAGLGKITGGSAKKGAVIGGVGGAVVGG
;
A
#
# COMPACT_ATOMS: atom_id res chain seq x y z
N MET A 1 -28.72 10.26 -25.65
CA MET A 1 -28.42 9.43 -24.45
C MET A 1 -26.92 9.26 -24.19
N VAL A 2 -26.10 8.82 -25.15
CA VAL A 2 -24.65 8.57 -24.95
C VAL A 2 -23.84 9.79 -24.48
N ARG A 3 -24.17 11.00 -24.97
CA ARG A 3 -23.47 12.25 -24.59
C ARG A 3 -23.75 12.70 -23.15
N PHE A 4 -24.93 12.34 -22.60
CA PHE A 4 -25.35 12.70 -21.24
C PHE A 4 -24.74 11.75 -20.21
N ALA A 5 -24.66 10.45 -20.55
CA ALA A 5 -23.95 9.45 -19.75
C ALA A 5 -22.45 9.74 -19.64
N GLY A 6 -21.82 10.25 -20.71
CA GLY A 6 -20.41 10.65 -20.70
C GLY A 6 -20.10 11.76 -19.69
N PHE A 7 -20.97 12.77 -19.58
CA PHE A 7 -20.81 13.85 -18.61
C PHE A 7 -20.92 13.37 -17.16
N ILE A 8 -21.84 12.45 -16.89
CA ILE A 8 -22.02 11.86 -15.55
C ILE A 8 -20.80 11.02 -15.14
N ILE A 9 -20.21 10.27 -16.08
CA ILE A 9 -19.02 9.46 -15.82
C ILE A 9 -17.80 10.35 -15.55
N ILE A 10 -17.63 11.45 -16.31
CA ILE A 10 -16.56 12.42 -16.07
C ILE A 10 -16.71 13.10 -14.71
N PHE A 11 -17.94 13.47 -14.34
CA PHE A 11 -18.22 14.08 -13.04
C PHE A 11 -17.95 13.13 -11.87
N MET A 12 -18.35 11.85 -11.96
CA MET A 12 -18.01 10.86 -10.93
C MET A 12 -16.50 10.59 -10.82
N LEU A 13 -15.77 10.61 -11.95
CA LEU A 13 -14.31 10.50 -11.96
C LEU A 13 -13.65 11.69 -11.25
N LEU A 14 -14.13 12.91 -11.50
CA LEU A 14 -13.64 14.13 -10.85
C LEU A 14 -13.87 14.13 -9.32
N VAL A 15 -15.03 13.64 -8.86
CA VAL A 15 -15.34 13.53 -7.42
C VAL A 15 -14.48 12.47 -6.72
N SER A 16 -14.01 11.45 -7.44
CA SER A 16 -13.15 10.41 -6.87
C SER A 16 -11.70 10.87 -6.64
N LEU A 17 -11.26 11.95 -7.30
CA LEU A 17 -9.91 12.51 -7.11
C LEU A 17 -9.78 13.36 -5.82
N THR A 18 -10.87 13.69 -5.14
CA THR A 18 -10.84 14.50 -3.90
C THR A 18 -11.01 13.67 -2.63
N GLY A 19 -11.18 12.34 -2.76
CA GLY A 19 -11.35 11.43 -1.63
C GLY A 19 -10.02 10.92 -1.07
N GLY A 20 -9.58 11.49 0.06
CA GLY A 20 -8.69 10.78 0.99
C GLY A 20 -7.38 11.47 1.33
N THR A 21 -7.43 12.63 2.00
CA THR A 21 -6.39 12.94 2.99
C THR A 21 -6.67 12.07 4.22
N GLY A 22 -6.23 10.81 4.19
CA GLY A 22 -6.06 10.07 5.42
C GLY A 22 -5.06 10.85 6.27
N TYR A 23 -5.46 11.33 7.44
CA TYR A 23 -4.52 11.82 8.44
C TYR A 23 -3.65 10.63 8.82
N ALA A 24 -2.53 10.44 8.13
CA ALA A 24 -1.43 9.68 8.66
C ALA A 24 -1.00 10.45 9.91
N GLN A 25 -1.47 10.03 11.08
CA GLN A 25 -0.90 10.52 12.32
C GLN A 25 0.58 10.19 12.24
N ASP A 26 1.41 11.24 12.29
CA ASP A 26 2.85 11.06 12.30
C ASP A 26 3.19 9.98 13.34
N PRO A 27 4.05 9.01 12.99
CA PRO A 27 4.47 7.99 13.95
C PRO A 27 4.94 8.70 15.22
N ILE A 28 4.47 8.25 16.39
CA ILE A 28 4.86 8.83 17.68
C ILE A 28 6.36 8.57 17.85
N VAL A 29 7.18 9.55 17.46
CA VAL A 29 8.64 9.50 17.61
C VAL A 29 8.94 9.84 19.06
N PHE A 30 9.11 8.82 19.90
CA PHE A 30 9.78 8.99 21.18
C PHE A 30 11.30 9.03 20.95
N PRO A 31 12.03 9.96 21.61
CA PRO A 31 11.56 10.98 22.56
C PRO A 31 11.08 12.29 21.90
N ALA A 32 10.12 12.97 22.54
CA ALA A 32 9.72 14.32 22.18
C ALA A 32 10.85 15.32 22.49
N LYS A 33 11.11 16.29 21.60
CA LYS A 33 12.17 17.30 21.81
C LYS A 33 11.97 18.05 23.13
N GLY A 34 12.97 18.01 24.02
CA GLY A 34 13.01 18.79 25.26
C GLY A 34 12.50 18.07 26.52
N GLN A 35 12.21 16.76 26.44
CA GLN A 35 11.86 15.95 27.61
C GLN A 35 13.12 15.62 28.44
N SER A 36 13.00 15.58 29.79
CA SER A 36 14.10 15.14 30.66
C SER A 36 14.24 13.61 30.66
N ASP A 37 15.43 13.11 31.02
CA ASP A 37 15.70 11.68 31.05
C ASP A 37 14.79 10.93 32.02
N GLU A 38 14.45 11.53 33.18
CA GLU A 38 13.53 10.93 34.15
C GLU A 38 12.11 10.79 33.59
N GLN A 39 11.64 11.80 32.86
CA GLN A 39 10.31 11.75 32.23
C GLN A 39 10.31 10.73 31.09
N MET A 40 11.41 10.64 30.33
CA MET A 40 11.57 9.64 29.28
C MET A 40 11.52 8.21 29.85
N ASP A 41 12.24 7.93 30.93
CA ASP A 41 12.24 6.59 31.54
C ASP A 41 10.88 6.24 32.15
N LYS A 42 10.18 7.23 32.70
CA LYS A 42 8.80 7.05 33.15
C LYS A 42 7.85 6.71 32.00
N ASP A 43 7.92 7.44 30.89
CA ASP A 43 7.08 7.20 29.72
C ASP A 43 7.34 5.80 29.11
N LYS A 44 8.61 5.38 29.06
CA LYS A 44 9.02 4.04 28.62
C LYS A 44 8.42 2.94 29.49
N TYR A 45 8.46 3.13 30.81
CA TYR A 45 7.89 2.17 31.76
C TYR A 45 6.36 2.09 31.66
N ASP A 46 5.69 3.24 31.55
CA ASP A 46 4.23 3.32 31.46
C ASP A 46 3.74 2.70 30.13
N CYS A 47 4.42 2.97 29.01
CA CYS A 47 4.15 2.35 27.72
C CYS A 47 4.38 0.83 27.74
N TYR A 48 5.49 0.37 28.32
CA TYR A 48 5.79 -1.06 28.48
C TYR A 48 4.68 -1.79 29.24
N ASN A 49 4.24 -1.23 30.38
CA ASN A 49 3.19 -1.86 31.18
C ASN A 49 1.83 -1.87 30.48
N TRP A 50 1.48 -0.78 29.80
CA TRP A 50 0.26 -0.71 29.00
C TRP A 50 0.29 -1.76 27.89
N ALA A 51 1.36 -1.80 27.09
CA ALA A 51 1.50 -2.74 25.98
C ALA A 51 1.46 -4.20 26.47
N LYS A 52 2.15 -4.53 27.56
CA LYS A 52 2.11 -5.86 28.17
C LYS A 52 0.71 -6.24 28.64
N LYS A 53 -0.02 -5.31 29.28
CA LYS A 53 -1.38 -5.55 29.75
C LYS A 53 -2.36 -5.80 28.60
N GLU A 54 -2.29 -5.01 27.53
CA GLU A 54 -3.22 -5.12 26.41
C GLU A 54 -2.92 -6.31 25.50
N THR A 55 -1.64 -6.66 25.32
CA THR A 55 -1.22 -7.72 24.39
C THR A 55 -0.96 -9.07 25.06
N GLY A 56 -0.73 -9.09 26.37
CA GLY A 56 -0.26 -10.27 27.11
C GLY A 56 1.17 -10.69 26.75
N PHE A 57 1.87 -9.94 25.89
CA PHE A 57 3.23 -10.23 25.46
C PHE A 57 4.22 -9.40 26.27
N ASP A 58 5.22 -10.06 26.88
CA ASP A 58 6.29 -9.40 27.59
C ASP A 58 7.59 -9.48 26.78
N PRO A 59 8.02 -8.38 26.13
CA PRO A 59 9.25 -8.36 25.33
C PRO A 59 10.53 -8.49 26.17
N MET A 60 10.46 -8.35 27.50
CA MET A 60 11.59 -8.58 28.40
C MET A 60 11.74 -10.05 28.79
N LEU A 61 10.73 -10.88 28.55
CA LEU A 61 10.90 -12.33 28.63
C LEU A 61 11.75 -12.76 27.46
N VAL A 62 12.86 -13.46 27.75
CA VAL A 62 13.75 -14.03 26.74
C VAL A 62 12.90 -14.89 25.78
N PRO A 63 12.72 -14.49 24.51
CA PRO A 63 11.93 -15.27 23.59
C PRO A 63 12.69 -16.57 23.32
N THR A 64 12.13 -17.71 23.72
CA THR A 64 12.58 -18.99 23.19
C THR A 64 12.13 -19.07 21.74
N ALA A 65 12.95 -18.54 20.82
CA ALA A 65 12.68 -18.52 19.40
C ALA A 65 12.39 -19.96 18.91
N SER A 66 11.11 -20.27 18.68
CA SER A 66 10.65 -21.61 18.29
C SER A 66 10.42 -21.74 16.78
N ALA A 67 10.66 -20.70 15.99
CA ALA A 67 10.48 -20.76 14.55
C ALA A 67 11.63 -20.07 13.82
N PRO A 68 12.27 -20.73 12.83
CA PRO A 68 13.17 -20.05 11.92
C PRO A 68 12.41 -18.93 11.18
N PRO A 69 13.07 -17.81 10.84
CA PRO A 69 12.42 -16.71 10.14
C PRO A 69 11.73 -17.23 8.87
N PRO A 70 10.50 -16.78 8.56
CA PRO A 70 9.80 -17.22 7.37
C PRO A 70 10.68 -16.87 6.17
N LYS A 71 11.06 -17.89 5.40
CA LYS A 71 11.79 -17.68 4.14
C LYS A 71 10.95 -16.72 3.31
N GLN A 72 11.44 -15.52 3.07
CA GLN A 72 10.88 -14.64 2.05
C GLN A 72 10.88 -15.45 0.76
N LYS A 73 9.70 -15.93 0.35
CA LYS A 73 9.52 -16.44 -0.99
C LYS A 73 9.72 -15.22 -1.87
N GLU A 74 10.90 -15.10 -2.46
CA GLU A 74 11.10 -14.30 -3.67
C GLU A 74 10.09 -14.81 -4.68
N THR A 75 8.90 -14.24 -4.63
CA THR A 75 7.84 -14.62 -5.54
C THR A 75 8.21 -13.86 -6.80
N LYS A 76 8.90 -14.54 -7.72
CA LYS A 76 9.14 -14.12 -9.10
C LYS A 76 7.84 -13.94 -9.91
N ALA A 77 6.73 -13.60 -9.26
CA ALA A 77 5.41 -13.39 -9.83
C ALA A 77 5.09 -11.91 -10.06
N GLY A 78 5.99 -10.97 -9.75
CA GLY A 78 5.79 -9.53 -10.00
C GLY A 78 5.72 -9.24 -11.50
N ALA A 79 6.86 -9.39 -12.19
CA ALA A 79 6.99 -9.00 -13.60
C ALA A 79 5.99 -9.68 -14.56
N GLY A 80 5.77 -11.00 -14.40
CA GLY A 80 4.86 -11.75 -15.28
C GLY A 80 3.38 -11.37 -15.08
N ARG A 81 2.97 -11.14 -13.82
CA ARG A 81 1.59 -10.75 -13.50
C ARG A 81 1.32 -9.30 -13.88
N GLY A 82 2.30 -8.41 -13.69
CA GLY A 82 2.26 -7.04 -14.15
C GLY A 82 2.12 -6.95 -15.67
N ALA A 83 2.90 -7.75 -16.41
CA ALA A 83 2.83 -7.79 -17.87
C ALA A 83 1.48 -8.30 -18.38
N VAL A 84 0.96 -9.40 -17.83
CA VAL A 84 -0.32 -9.96 -18.25
C VAL A 84 -1.48 -9.03 -17.87
N GLY A 85 -1.49 -8.51 -16.64
CA GLY A 85 -2.51 -7.57 -16.17
C GLY A 85 -2.51 -6.27 -16.98
N GLY A 86 -1.32 -5.72 -17.22
CA GLY A 86 -1.16 -4.52 -18.03
C GLY A 86 -1.58 -4.72 -19.49
N ALA A 87 -1.28 -5.88 -20.10
CA ALA A 87 -1.68 -6.17 -21.47
C ALA A 87 -3.21 -6.29 -21.63
N LEU A 88 -3.89 -6.94 -20.69
CA LEU A 88 -5.35 -7.05 -20.71
C LEU A 88 -6.01 -5.69 -20.55
N LEU A 89 -5.53 -4.88 -19.61
CA LEU A 89 -6.04 -3.53 -19.39
C LEU A 89 -5.79 -2.63 -20.61
N GLY A 90 -4.57 -2.67 -21.15
CA GLY A 90 -4.19 -1.90 -22.33
C GLY A 90 -4.98 -2.30 -23.58
N ALA A 91 -5.32 -3.59 -23.75
CA ALA A 91 -6.16 -4.05 -24.85
C ALA A 91 -7.58 -3.47 -24.78
N GLY A 92 -8.16 -3.44 -23.58
CA GLY A 92 -9.48 -2.87 -23.33
C GLY A 92 -9.50 -1.37 -23.60
N LEU A 93 -8.55 -0.63 -23.03
CA LEU A 93 -8.42 0.82 -23.22
C LEU A 93 -8.12 1.20 -24.68
N GLY A 94 -7.33 0.39 -25.38
CA GLY A 94 -7.03 0.59 -26.81
C GLY A 94 -8.29 0.57 -27.67
N LYS A 95 -9.23 -0.37 -27.42
CA LYS A 95 -10.51 -0.41 -28.14
C LYS A 95 -11.43 0.77 -27.79
N ILE A 96 -11.40 1.22 -26.54
CA ILE A 96 -12.25 2.33 -26.07
C ILE A 96 -11.79 3.67 -26.64
N THR A 97 -10.49 3.85 -26.84
CA THR A 97 -9.88 5.10 -27.33
C THR A 97 -9.80 5.20 -28.86
N GLY A 98 -10.46 4.30 -29.59
CA GLY A 98 -10.42 4.25 -31.06
C GLY A 98 -9.12 3.68 -31.64
N GLY A 99 -8.25 3.13 -30.79
CA GLY A 99 -7.05 2.39 -31.18
C GLY A 99 -7.29 0.88 -31.36
N SER A 100 -6.24 0.16 -31.74
CA SER A 100 -6.28 -1.31 -31.85
C SER A 100 -5.98 -1.99 -30.53
N ALA A 101 -6.79 -2.97 -30.14
CA ALA A 101 -6.55 -3.83 -28.96
C ALA A 101 -5.12 -4.37 -28.91
N LYS A 102 -4.56 -4.78 -30.06
CA LYS A 102 -3.18 -5.30 -30.12
C LYS A 102 -2.14 -4.26 -29.71
N LYS A 103 -2.28 -3.01 -30.17
CA LYS A 103 -1.33 -1.94 -29.84
C LYS A 103 -1.45 -1.54 -28.37
N GLY A 104 -2.69 -1.45 -27.87
CA GLY A 104 -2.96 -1.21 -26.45
C GLY A 104 -2.45 -2.35 -25.55
N ALA A 105 -2.57 -3.61 -25.97
CA ALA A 105 -2.08 -4.76 -25.23
C ALA A 105 -0.56 -4.79 -25.12
N VAL A 106 0.16 -4.45 -26.18
CA VAL A 106 1.63 -4.41 -26.17
C VAL A 106 2.11 -3.28 -25.26
N ILE A 107 1.54 -2.08 -25.38
CA ILE A 107 1.92 -0.92 -24.55
C ILE A 107 1.60 -1.20 -23.08
N GLY A 108 0.41 -1.72 -22.80
CA GLY A 108 -0.01 -2.07 -21.45
C GLY A 108 0.81 -3.23 -20.88
N GLY A 109 1.20 -4.20 -21.70
CA GLY A 109 2.01 -5.33 -21.26
C GLY A 109 3.44 -4.95 -20.91
N VAL A 110 4.08 -4.13 -21.74
CA VAL A 110 5.43 -3.61 -21.44
C VAL A 110 5.38 -2.66 -20.24
N GLY A 111 4.43 -1.72 -20.22
CA GLY A 111 4.25 -0.79 -19.11
C GLY A 111 3.93 -1.51 -17.80
N GLY A 112 3.06 -2.52 -17.84
CA GLY A 112 2.70 -3.34 -16.69
C GLY A 112 3.85 -4.24 -16.21
N ALA A 113 4.73 -4.69 -17.11
CA ALA A 113 5.93 -5.45 -16.74
C ALA A 113 6.94 -4.58 -15.97
N VAL A 114 7.05 -3.30 -16.35
CA VAL A 114 7.98 -2.33 -15.73
C VAL A 114 7.40 -1.76 -14.44
N VAL A 115 6.10 -1.46 -14.40
CA VAL A 115 5.43 -0.83 -13.25
C VAL A 115 4.97 -1.86 -12.21
N GLY A 116 4.65 -3.08 -12.63
CA GLY A 116 4.23 -4.18 -11.74
C GLY A 116 5.33 -5.22 -11.46
N GLY A 117 6.56 -4.94 -11.88
CA GLY A 117 7.75 -5.76 -11.66
C GLY A 117 8.34 -5.59 -10.27
#